data_AF-A0A7S1ZI84-F1
#
_entry.id   AF-A0A7S1ZI84-F1
#
_cell.length_a   1.000
_cell.length_b   1.000
_cell.length_c   1.000
_cell.angle_alpha   90.00
_cell.angle_beta   90.00
_cell.angle_gamma   90.00
#
_symmetry.space_group_name_H-M   'P 1'
#
loop_
_entity.id
_entity.type
_entity.pdbx_description
1 polymer ?
#
loop_
_entity_poly.entity_id
_entity_poly.type
_entity_poly.pdbx_seq_one_letter_code
_entity_poly.pdbx_strand_id
1 'polypeptide(L)'
;ELLSGDNHDLTKCDIFSLGATMYEVFLGRSLPSDGQEWHDIRSGVLFPTPETSADLRVIVADMMRPAPADRPPASDLLRRRRLLSEEQKQLQVEKNRATQAQTALAAMQQERLKGLRGRLSRHHTWNL
;
A
#
# COMPACT_ATOMS: atom_id res chain seq x y z
N GLU A 1 18.09 13.92 -5.28
CA GLU A 1 18.99 12.74 -5.44
C GLU A 1 19.84 12.86 -6.69
N LEU A 2 19.27 12.69 -7.89
CA LEU A 2 20.04 12.69 -9.14
C LEU A 2 20.76 14.03 -9.43
N LEU A 3 20.05 15.15 -9.23
CA LEU A 3 20.61 16.51 -9.39
C LEU A 3 21.45 16.95 -8.19
N SER A 4 21.34 16.23 -7.08
CA SER A 4 22.01 16.53 -5.81
C SER A 4 23.32 15.76 -5.65
N GLY A 5 23.56 14.73 -6.47
CA GLY A 5 24.73 13.83 -6.39
C GLY A 5 24.55 12.63 -5.44
N ASP A 6 23.45 12.56 -4.70
CA ASP A 6 23.16 11.48 -3.74
C ASP A 6 22.43 10.31 -4.43
N ASN A 7 23.18 9.27 -4.79
CA ASN A 7 22.70 8.10 -5.54
C ASN A 7 22.36 6.87 -4.66
N HIS A 8 22.11 7.06 -3.37
CA HIS A 8 21.86 5.97 -2.41
C HIS A 8 20.63 5.11 -2.76
N ASP A 9 19.56 5.71 -3.32
CA ASP A 9 18.34 4.98 -3.70
C ASP A 9 17.71 5.56 -4.97
N LEU A 10 18.20 5.10 -6.12
CA LEU A 10 17.71 5.51 -7.44
C LEU A 10 16.25 5.07 -7.68
N THR A 11 15.76 4.04 -6.97
CA THR A 11 14.38 3.60 -7.16
C THR A 11 13.38 4.68 -6.74
N LYS A 12 13.72 5.52 -5.75
CA LYS A 12 12.90 6.68 -5.37
C LYS A 12 12.88 7.77 -6.43
N CYS A 13 13.92 7.87 -7.26
CA CYS A 13 13.93 8.77 -8.41
C CYS A 13 12.94 8.30 -9.48
N ASP A 14 12.83 6.99 -9.71
CA ASP A 14 11.84 6.42 -10.62
C ASP A 14 10.40 6.68 -10.11
N ILE A 15 10.17 6.52 -8.79
CA ILE A 15 8.88 6.83 -8.17
C ILE A 15 8.52 8.31 -8.33
N PHE A 16 9.46 9.22 -8.08
CA PHE A 16 9.23 10.65 -8.28
C PHE A 16 8.91 10.97 -9.74
N SER A 17 9.70 10.43 -10.67
CA SER A 17 9.53 10.65 -12.12
C SER A 17 8.17 10.15 -12.59
N LEU A 18 7.72 8.98 -12.12
CA LEU A 18 6.39 8.46 -12.43
C LEU A 18 5.28 9.38 -11.85
N GLY A 19 5.46 9.89 -10.63
CA GLY A 19 4.54 10.84 -10.02
C GLY A 19 4.44 12.12 -10.84
N ALA A 20 5.58 12.66 -11.28
CA ALA A 20 5.66 13.84 -12.13
C ALA A 20 4.96 13.63 -13.48
N THR A 21 5.16 12.48 -14.14
CA THR A 21 4.46 12.13 -15.38
C THR A 21 2.93 12.12 -15.19
N MET A 22 2.44 11.50 -14.12
CA MET A 22 1.00 11.51 -13.82
C MET A 22 0.49 12.93 -13.52
N TYR A 23 1.26 13.70 -12.77
CA TYR A 23 0.92 15.08 -12.43
C TYR A 23 0.83 15.97 -13.68
N GLU A 24 1.77 15.82 -14.62
CA GLU A 24 1.76 16.49 -15.93
C GLU A 24 0.49 16.18 -16.72
N VAL A 25 0.08 14.91 -16.75
CA VAL A 25 -1.17 14.47 -17.38
C VAL A 25 -2.39 15.13 -16.71
N PHE A 26 -2.40 15.22 -15.38
CA PHE A 26 -3.51 15.84 -14.65
C PHE A 26 -3.57 17.35 -14.82
N LEU A 27 -2.44 18.01 -15.01
CA LEU A 27 -2.39 19.44 -15.34
C LEU A 27 -2.79 19.72 -16.79
N GLY A 28 -2.63 18.75 -17.69
CA GLY A 28 -2.93 18.92 -19.11
C GLY A 28 -1.93 19.83 -19.85
N ARG A 29 -0.75 20.04 -19.27
CA ARG A 29 0.36 20.83 -19.84
C ARG A 29 1.69 20.27 -19.37
N SER A 30 2.76 20.60 -20.09
CA SER A 30 4.11 20.23 -19.67
C SER A 30 4.51 20.88 -18.35
N LEU A 31 5.28 20.16 -17.55
CA LEU A 31 5.89 20.69 -16.34
C LEU A 31 6.97 21.72 -16.69
N PRO A 32 7.17 22.74 -15.83
CA PRO A 32 8.25 23.70 -16.02
C PRO A 32 9.61 22.98 -15.97
N SER A 33 10.58 23.44 -16.77
CA SER A 33 11.95 22.94 -16.77
C SER A 33 12.84 23.59 -15.71
N ASP A 34 12.49 24.80 -15.28
CA ASP A 34 13.19 25.64 -14.31
C ASP A 34 12.24 26.67 -13.66
N GLY A 35 12.79 27.58 -12.85
CA GLY A 35 12.03 28.67 -12.23
C GLY A 35 11.29 28.27 -10.94
N GLN A 36 10.52 29.22 -10.38
CA GLN A 36 9.91 29.05 -9.07
C GLN A 36 8.94 27.86 -9.01
N GLU A 37 8.12 27.70 -10.06
CA GLU A 37 7.16 26.60 -10.14
C GLU A 37 7.86 25.23 -10.09
N TRP A 38 9.01 25.11 -10.76
CA TRP A 38 9.83 23.89 -10.73
C TRP A 38 10.36 23.57 -9.32
N HIS A 39 10.72 24.61 -8.56
CA HIS A 39 11.15 24.48 -7.17
C HIS A 39 9.97 24.11 -6.26
N ASP A 40 8.82 24.76 -6.44
CA ASP A 40 7.60 24.52 -5.67
C ASP A 40 7.17 23.06 -5.77
N ILE A 41 7.12 22.51 -7.00
CA ILE A 41 6.77 21.11 -7.24
C ILE A 41 7.72 20.16 -6.50
N ARG A 42 9.04 20.42 -6.55
CA ARG A 42 10.05 19.61 -5.85
C ARG A 42 10.02 19.77 -4.33
N SER A 43 9.50 20.89 -3.85
CA SER A 43 9.23 21.12 -2.41
C SER A 43 7.91 20.50 -1.93
N GLY A 44 7.17 19.83 -2.83
CA GLY A 44 5.91 19.15 -2.51
C GLY A 44 4.68 20.04 -2.63
N VAL A 45 4.82 21.25 -3.19
CA VAL A 45 3.71 22.16 -3.46
C VAL A 45 3.14 21.83 -4.84
N LEU A 46 2.00 21.15 -4.85
CA LEU A 46 1.29 20.78 -6.08
C LEU A 46 0.07 21.67 -6.26
N PHE A 47 -0.11 22.21 -7.47
CA PHE A 47 -1.33 22.91 -7.86
C PHE A 47 -2.56 21.99 -7.83
N PRO A 48 -3.74 22.54 -7.49
CA PRO A 48 -4.98 21.77 -7.49
C PRO A 48 -5.35 21.25 -8.89
N THR A 49 -5.70 19.97 -8.97
CA THR A 49 -6.27 19.35 -10.18
C THR A 49 -7.71 18.90 -9.88
N PRO A 50 -8.70 19.80 -10.01
CA PRO A 50 -10.08 19.52 -9.56
C PRO A 50 -10.75 18.37 -10.32
N GLU A 51 -10.42 18.18 -11.59
CA GLU A 51 -10.92 17.10 -12.45
C GLU A 51 -10.37 15.71 -12.08
N THR A 52 -9.34 15.64 -11.24
CA THR A 52 -8.75 14.37 -10.81
C THR A 52 -9.47 13.84 -9.56
N SER A 53 -9.54 12.52 -9.38
CA SER A 53 -10.04 11.96 -8.12
C SER A 53 -9.12 12.31 -6.94
N ALA A 54 -9.71 12.52 -5.76
CA ALA A 54 -8.94 12.85 -4.55
C ALA A 54 -7.89 11.78 -4.21
N ASP A 55 -8.26 10.51 -4.37
CA ASP A 55 -7.36 9.38 -4.09
C ASP A 55 -6.15 9.36 -5.03
N LEU A 56 -6.33 9.66 -6.31
CA LEU A 56 -5.22 9.74 -7.27
C LEU A 56 -4.30 10.93 -6.96
N ARG A 57 -4.85 12.07 -6.55
CA ARG A 57 -4.04 13.22 -6.09
C ARG A 57 -3.18 12.84 -4.88
N VAL A 58 -3.74 12.10 -3.92
CA VAL A 58 -2.98 11.62 -2.75
C VAL A 58 -1.86 10.66 -3.17
N ILE A 59 -2.13 9.75 -4.11
CA ILE A 59 -1.11 8.83 -4.64
C ILE A 59 0.03 9.61 -5.29
N VAL A 60 -0.28 10.57 -6.16
CA VAL A 60 0.74 11.39 -6.84
C VAL A 60 1.53 12.24 -5.83
N ALA A 61 0.86 12.84 -4.84
CA ALA A 61 1.53 13.61 -3.80
C ALA A 61 2.50 12.74 -2.97
N ASP A 62 2.12 11.50 -2.64
CA ASP A 62 3.01 10.56 -1.93
C ASP A 62 4.24 10.19 -2.78
N MET A 63 4.05 10.01 -4.10
CA MET A 63 5.15 9.71 -5.03
C MET A 63 6.11 10.89 -5.21
N MET A 64 5.60 12.12 -5.13
CA MET A 64 6.36 13.35 -5.33
C MET A 64 6.85 13.99 -4.02
N ARG A 65 6.91 13.25 -2.91
CA ARG A 65 7.42 13.81 -1.65
C ARG A 65 8.87 14.32 -1.80
N PRO A 66 9.22 15.46 -1.17
CA PRO A 66 10.57 16.02 -1.29
C PRO A 66 11.64 15.06 -0.79
N ALA A 67 11.41 14.50 0.41
CA ALA A 67 12.29 13.54 1.03
C ALA A 67 12.15 12.16 0.35
N PRO A 68 13.25 11.58 -0.18
CA PRO A 68 13.23 10.28 -0.85
C PRO A 68 12.71 9.14 0.02
N ALA A 69 13.07 9.19 1.31
CA ALA A 69 12.70 8.19 2.30
C ALA A 69 11.17 8.07 2.45
N ASP A 70 10.46 9.19 2.30
CA ASP A 70 9.01 9.25 2.48
C ASP A 70 8.23 8.79 1.24
N ARG A 71 8.90 8.62 0.10
CA ARG A 71 8.27 8.10 -1.12
C ARG A 71 8.03 6.60 -0.96
N PRO A 72 6.80 6.11 -1.22
CA PRO A 72 6.49 4.68 -1.11
C PRO A 72 7.21 3.87 -2.19
N PRO A 73 7.61 2.62 -1.92
CA PRO A 73 8.12 1.74 -2.95
C PRO A 73 7.01 1.34 -3.94
N ALA A 74 7.40 0.96 -5.16
CA ALA A 74 6.47 0.56 -6.21
C ALA A 74 5.52 -0.58 -5.76
N SER A 75 6.04 -1.52 -4.97
CA SER A 75 5.27 -2.62 -4.40
C SER A 75 4.09 -2.16 -3.54
N ASP A 76 4.24 -1.03 -2.85
CA ASP A 76 3.21 -0.52 -1.94
C ASP A 76 2.17 0.30 -2.69
N LEU A 77 2.60 1.02 -3.74
CA LEU A 77 1.69 1.67 -4.68
C LEU A 77 0.76 0.65 -5.32
N LEU A 78 1.29 -0.45 -5.86
CA LEU A 78 0.50 -1.50 -6.51
C LEU A 78 -0.49 -2.21 -5.58
N ARG A 79 -0.29 -2.16 -4.27
CA ARG A 79 -1.24 -2.71 -3.28
C ARG A 79 -2.41 -1.78 -3.01
N ARG A 80 -2.35 -0.51 -3.44
CA ARG A 80 -3.45 0.44 -3.24
C ARG A 80 -4.65 -0.02 -4.07
N ARG A 81 -5.79 -0.24 -3.39
CA ARG A 81 -7.02 -0.79 -3.98
C ARG A 81 -7.49 -0.07 -5.25
N ARG A 82 -7.17 1.22 -5.40
CA ARG A 82 -7.52 2.02 -6.58
C ARG A 82 -6.72 1.66 -7.84
N LEU A 83 -5.52 1.11 -7.68
CA LEU A 83 -4.65 0.68 -8.78
C LEU A 83 -4.83 -0.81 -9.12
N LEU A 84 -5.63 -1.53 -8.34
CA LEU A 84 -5.96 -2.92 -8.61
C LEU A 84 -7.02 -3.04 -9.71
N SER A 85 -6.85 -4.02 -10.59
CA SER A 85 -7.91 -4.46 -11.50
C SER A 85 -9.10 -5.02 -10.72
N GLU A 86 -10.27 -5.09 -11.36
CA GLU A 86 -11.45 -5.71 -10.73
C GLU A 86 -11.19 -7.18 -10.35
N GLU A 87 -10.45 -7.91 -11.19
CA GLU A 87 -10.04 -9.29 -10.89
C GLU A 87 -9.16 -9.36 -9.64
N GLN A 88 -8.17 -8.48 -9.51
CA GLN A 88 -7.30 -8.41 -8.33
C GLN A 88 -8.09 -8.04 -7.06
N LYS A 89 -9.05 -7.12 -7.16
CA LYS A 89 -9.96 -6.79 -6.06
C LYS A 89 -10.77 -8.02 -5.63
N GLN A 90 -11.32 -8.77 -6.59
CA GLN A 90 -12.10 -9.96 -6.31
C GLN A 90 -11.23 -11.05 -5.65
N LEU A 91 -10.03 -11.30 -6.19
CA LEU A 91 -9.08 -12.25 -5.61
C LEU A 91 -8.72 -11.89 -4.16
N GLN A 92 -8.57 -10.61 -3.85
CA GLN A 92 -8.30 -10.17 -2.48
C GLN A 92 -9.49 -10.45 -1.55
N VAL A 93 -10.73 -10.24 -2.01
CA VAL A 93 -11.94 -10.58 -1.25
C VAL A 93 -12.02 -12.08 -0.99
N GLU A 94 -11.81 -12.91 -2.01
CA GLU A 94 -11.85 -14.37 -1.86
C GLU A 94 -10.73 -14.89 -0.96
N LYS A 95 -9.52 -14.34 -1.07
CA LYS A 95 -8.40 -14.68 -0.17
C LYS A 95 -8.72 -14.32 1.28
N ASN A 96 -9.35 -13.17 1.53
CA ASN A 96 -9.76 -12.76 2.87
C ASN A 96 -10.82 -13.72 3.44
N ARG A 97 -11.81 -14.11 2.63
CA ARG A 97 -12.83 -15.11 3.00
C ARG A 97 -12.21 -16.47 3.31
N ALA A 98 -11.30 -16.95 2.47
CA ALA A 98 -10.60 -18.21 2.68
C ALA A 98 -9.77 -18.20 3.98
N THR A 99 -9.07 -17.09 4.25
CA THR A 99 -8.28 -16.91 5.48
C THR A 99 -9.17 -16.94 6.72
N GLN A 100 -10.32 -16.28 6.69
CA GLN A 100 -11.29 -16.30 7.78
C GLN A 100 -11.85 -17.70 8.02
N ALA A 101 -12.21 -18.42 6.95
CA ALA A 101 -12.72 -19.78 7.03
C ALA A 101 -11.67 -20.75 7.62
N GLN A 102 -10.41 -20.65 7.18
CA GLN A 102 -9.30 -21.44 7.73
C GLN A 102 -9.07 -21.15 9.22
N THR A 103 -9.11 -19.87 9.60
CA THR A 103 -8.94 -19.45 11.00
C THR A 103 -10.07 -19.98 11.88
N ALA A 104 -11.32 -19.91 11.42
CA ALA A 104 -12.48 -20.47 12.12
C ALA A 104 -12.37 -21.98 12.28
N LEU A 105 -11.98 -22.70 11.21
CA LEU A 105 -11.79 -24.15 11.26
C LEU A 105 -10.69 -24.55 12.26
N ALA A 106 -9.57 -23.83 12.28
CA ALA A 106 -8.48 -24.06 13.22
C ALA A 106 -8.94 -23.86 14.68
N ALA A 107 -9.70 -22.79 14.94
CA ALA A 107 -10.27 -22.52 16.26
C ALA A 107 -11.21 -23.65 16.71
N MET A 108 -12.09 -24.13 15.83
CA MET A 108 -13.00 -25.25 16.12
C MET A 108 -12.24 -26.55 16.41
N GLN A 109 -11.18 -26.86 15.65
CA GLN A 109 -10.34 -28.04 15.89
C GLN A 109 -9.65 -27.97 17.24
N GLN A 110 -9.11 -26.80 17.60
CA GLN A 110 -8.46 -26.58 18.88
C GLN A 110 -9.44 -26.74 20.05
N GLU A 111 -10.66 -26.21 19.93
CA GLU A 111 -11.72 -26.35 20.94
C GLU A 111 -12.13 -27.82 21.12
N ARG A 112 -12.30 -28.55 20.00
CA ARG A 112 -12.61 -29.99 20.01
C ARG A 112 -11.52 -30.81 20.73
N LEU A 113 -10.25 -30.51 20.45
CA LEU A 113 -9.10 -31.18 21.10
C LEU A 113 -9.04 -30.88 22.60
N LYS A 114 -9.31 -29.63 23.02
CA LYS A 114 -9.41 -29.27 24.45
C LYS A 114 -10.54 -30.02 25.15
N GLY A 115 -11.73 -30.09 24.53
CA GLY A 115 -12.87 -30.84 25.06
C GLY A 115 -12.58 -32.34 25.22
N LEU A 116 -11.90 -32.96 24.25
CA LEU A 116 -11.45 -34.35 24.34
C LEU A 116 -10.44 -34.58 25.48
N ARG A 117 -9.45 -33.68 25.63
CA ARG A 117 -8.49 -33.72 26.75
C ARG A 117 -9.18 -33.57 28.12
N GLY A 118 -10.13 -32.65 28.24
CA GLY A 118 -10.90 -32.46 29.48
C GLY A 118 -11.72 -33.69 29.87
N ARG A 119 -12.31 -34.39 28.89
CA ARG A 119 -13.03 -35.66 29.12
C ARG A 119 -12.11 -36.79 29.58
N LEU A 120 -10.95 -36.96 28.95
CA LEU A 120 -9.98 -38.00 29.34
C LEU A 120 -9.41 -37.75 30.75
N SER A 121 -9.21 -36.50 31.14
CA SER A 121 -8.70 -36.14 32.47
C SER A 121 -9.71 -36.41 33.59
N ARG A 122 -11.03 -36.33 33.32
CA ARG A 122 -12.08 -36.62 34.31
C ARG A 122 -12.18 -38.12 34.64
N HIS A 123 -11.82 -39.00 33.71
CA HIS A 123 -11.91 -40.46 33.89
C HIS A 123 -10.77 -41.08 34.73
N HIS A 124 -9.76 -40.32 35.16
CA HIS A 124 -8.62 -40.83 35.96
C HIS A 124 -8.63 -40.43 37.45
N THR A 125 -9.77 -40.00 38.01
CA THR A 125 -9.84 -39.53 39.42
C THR A 125 -10.36 -40.56 40.43
N TRP A 126 -10.48 -41.83 40.06
CA TRP A 126 -10.76 -42.91 41.02
C TRP A 126 -9.50 -43.73 41.25
N ASN A 127 -8.72 -43.38 42.27
CA ASN A 127 -7.83 -44.32 42.94
C ASN A 127 -7.63 -43.87 44.40
N LEU A 128 -8.23 -44.70 45.28
CA LEU A 128 -7.94 -44.99 46.70
C LEU A 128 -7.84 -43.83 47.69
#